data_AF-Q16AE9-F1
#
_entry.id   AF-Q16AE9-F1
#
_cell.length_a   1.000
_cell.length_b   1.000
_cell.length_c   1.000
_cell.angle_alpha   90.00
_cell.angle_beta   90.00
_cell.angle_gamma   90.00
#
_symmetry.space_group_name_H-M   'P 1'
#
loop_
_entity.id
_entity.type
_entity.pdbx_description
1 polymer ?
#
loop_
_entity_poly.entity_id
_entity_poly.type
_entity_poly.pdbx_seq_one_letter_code
_entity_poly.pdbx_strand_id
1 'polypeptide(L)'
;MKGMLPMSKYRSIVIATAFVFAGSTAALASCDGSLGRGWAGGNGKGSYEMAAGAQRCAIPFASFYSNNGNTRTPANEVSLRRAPKSGTITLSSSGIVYTPEAGFTGKDRFCTINRSSKFEGETLSGCITVTVK
;
A
#
# COMPACT_ATOMS: atom_id res chain seq x y z
N MET A 1 21.82 33.38 -61.94
CA MET A 1 20.63 32.50 -62.10
C MET A 1 19.79 32.72 -60.82
N LYS A 2 18.85 33.67 -60.76
CA LYS A 2 17.44 33.66 -61.21
C LYS A 2 16.62 32.45 -60.69
N GLY A 3 15.60 32.74 -59.86
CA GLY A 3 14.49 31.86 -59.40
C GLY A 3 14.43 31.73 -57.87
N MET A 4 13.61 32.41 -57.05
CA MET A 4 12.16 32.74 -57.03
C MET A 4 11.26 31.66 -56.37
N LEU A 5 11.03 31.82 -55.04
CA LEU A 5 9.81 31.59 -54.22
C LEU A 5 9.25 30.15 -53.98
N PRO A 6 8.40 29.91 -52.94
CA PRO A 6 7.71 30.89 -52.08
C PRO A 6 7.78 30.68 -50.54
N MET A 7 7.60 31.82 -49.85
CA MET A 7 7.10 31.88 -48.47
C MET A 7 5.70 31.26 -48.40
N SER A 8 5.53 30.22 -47.58
CA SER A 8 4.21 29.73 -47.19
C SER A 8 3.83 30.27 -45.82
N LYS A 9 2.75 31.03 -45.80
CA LYS A 9 2.09 31.59 -44.63
C LYS A 9 1.62 30.46 -43.70
N TYR A 10 2.19 30.35 -42.51
CA TYR A 10 1.51 29.67 -41.40
C TYR A 10 1.18 30.69 -40.30
N ARG A 11 0.04 31.35 -40.50
CA ARG A 11 -0.75 31.92 -39.40
C ARG A 11 -1.45 30.74 -38.73
N SER A 12 -0.95 30.29 -37.60
CA SER A 12 -1.72 29.49 -36.65
C SER A 12 -1.21 29.76 -35.25
N ILE A 13 -1.93 30.63 -34.56
CA ILE A 13 -1.92 30.78 -33.10
C ILE A 13 -2.33 29.41 -32.54
N VAL A 14 -1.40 28.70 -31.92
CA VAL A 14 -1.73 27.61 -31.00
C VAL A 14 -1.59 28.19 -29.61
N ILE A 15 -2.74 28.59 -29.04
CA ILE A 15 -2.88 28.78 -27.60
C ILE A 15 -2.66 27.39 -27.01
N ALA A 16 -1.47 27.16 -26.46
CA ALA A 16 -1.24 26.00 -25.62
C ALA A 16 -2.14 26.20 -24.39
N THR A 17 -3.26 25.49 -24.41
CA THR A 17 -4.14 25.29 -23.28
C THR A 17 -3.28 24.91 -22.08
N ALA A 18 -3.43 25.66 -20.98
CA ALA A 18 -2.88 25.27 -19.71
C ALA A 18 -3.44 23.89 -19.38
N PHE A 19 -2.62 22.85 -19.54
CA PHE A 19 -2.89 21.53 -18.98
C PHE A 19 -2.81 21.72 -17.48
N VAL A 20 -3.97 21.98 -16.86
CA VAL A 20 -4.14 21.78 -15.43
C VAL A 20 -4.04 20.28 -15.21
N PHE A 21 -2.81 19.81 -15.00
CA PHE A 21 -2.61 18.56 -14.28
C PHE A 21 -3.03 18.82 -12.84
N ALA A 22 -4.35 18.80 -12.58
CA ALA A 22 -4.86 18.39 -11.30
C ALA A 22 -4.67 16.87 -11.20
N GLY A 23 -3.42 16.43 -11.29
CA GLY A 23 -3.04 15.11 -10.82
C GLY A 23 -3.15 15.20 -9.32
N SER A 24 -4.33 14.85 -8.79
CA SER A 24 -4.52 14.62 -7.38
C SER A 24 -3.53 13.53 -7.01
N THR A 25 -2.34 13.91 -6.53
CA THR A 25 -1.55 13.03 -5.70
C THR A 25 -2.46 12.79 -4.51
N ALA A 26 -3.27 11.74 -4.56
CA ALA A 26 -3.74 11.08 -3.37
C ALA A 26 -2.46 10.86 -2.57
N ALA A 27 -2.22 11.73 -1.59
CA ALA A 27 -1.04 11.64 -0.76
C ALA A 27 -1.10 10.22 -0.20
N LEU A 28 -0.18 9.37 -0.64
CA LEU A 28 0.07 8.13 0.07
C LEU A 28 0.51 8.60 1.45
N ALA A 29 -0.42 8.64 2.40
CA ALA A 29 -0.01 8.82 3.77
C ALA A 29 0.85 7.59 4.07
N SER A 30 2.12 7.84 4.38
CA SER A 30 2.99 6.81 4.92
C SER A 30 2.32 6.33 6.20
N CYS A 31 1.77 5.13 6.15
CA CYS A 31 1.30 4.47 7.35
C CYS A 31 2.53 4.17 8.20
N ASP A 32 2.67 4.85 9.33
CA ASP A 32 3.81 4.61 10.20
C ASP A 32 3.47 3.49 11.17
N GLY A 33 4.41 2.57 11.37
CA GLY A 33 4.17 1.42 12.23
C GLY A 33 4.98 0.19 11.88
N SER A 34 4.67 -0.89 12.59
CA SER A 34 5.36 -2.17 12.42
C SER A 34 4.44 -3.34 12.72
N LEU A 35 4.80 -4.50 12.19
CA LEU A 35 4.10 -5.75 12.48
C LEU A 35 4.35 -6.25 13.92
N GLY A 36 5.37 -5.75 14.62
CA GLY A 36 5.76 -6.27 15.92
C GLY A 36 6.30 -7.71 15.87
N ARG A 37 6.29 -8.40 17.00
CA ARG A 37 6.79 -9.78 17.18
C ARG A 37 5.65 -10.77 17.45
N GLY A 38 5.97 -12.07 17.49
CA GLY A 38 5.05 -13.12 17.95
C GLY A 38 4.21 -13.81 16.86
N TRP A 39 4.44 -13.48 15.59
CA TRP A 39 3.66 -14.01 14.47
C TRP A 39 3.78 -15.52 14.27
N ALA A 40 4.97 -16.09 14.43
CA ALA A 40 5.18 -17.54 14.33
C ALA A 40 4.42 -18.32 15.42
N GLY A 41 4.27 -17.72 16.61
CA GLY A 41 3.48 -18.29 17.71
C GLY A 41 2.00 -17.91 17.67
N GLY A 42 1.50 -17.35 16.57
CA GLY A 42 0.10 -16.95 16.39
C GLY A 42 -0.37 -15.73 17.17
N ASN A 43 0.55 -15.06 17.87
CA ASN A 43 0.30 -13.93 18.75
C ASN A 43 0.85 -12.61 18.16
N GLY A 44 0.98 -12.54 16.84
CA GLY A 44 1.46 -11.34 16.16
C GLY A 44 0.60 -10.11 16.45
N LYS A 45 1.24 -8.98 16.75
CA LYS A 45 0.58 -7.71 17.07
C LYS A 45 1.17 -6.57 16.25
N GLY A 46 0.58 -6.35 15.07
CA GLY A 46 0.91 -5.19 14.24
C GLY A 46 0.18 -3.94 14.72
N SER A 47 0.86 -2.81 14.64
CA SER A 47 0.29 -1.49 14.97
C SER A 47 0.74 -0.49 13.93
N TYR A 48 -0.23 0.19 13.32
CA TYR A 48 -0.02 1.24 12.32
C TYR A 48 -0.86 2.45 12.62
N GLU A 49 -0.38 3.63 12.24
CA GLU A 49 -1.08 4.90 12.35
C GLU A 49 -1.13 5.59 10.98
N MET A 50 -2.27 6.20 10.67
CA MET A 50 -2.45 7.03 9.47
C MET A 50 -3.27 8.27 9.77
N ALA A 51 -3.03 9.33 8.99
CA ALA A 51 -3.78 10.57 9.09
C ALA A 51 -5.27 10.37 8.75
N ALA A 52 -6.17 11.06 9.44
CA ALA A 52 -7.56 11.17 9.02
C ALA A 52 -7.66 11.75 7.59
N GLY A 53 -8.53 11.17 6.77
CA GLY A 53 -8.69 11.54 5.35
C GLY A 53 -7.62 10.97 4.41
N ALA A 54 -6.58 10.29 4.93
CA ALA A 54 -5.66 9.53 4.10
C ALA A 54 -6.36 8.34 3.45
N GLN A 55 -6.06 8.11 2.18
CA GLN A 55 -6.79 7.11 1.40
C GLN A 55 -6.27 5.69 1.59
N ARG A 56 -4.98 5.50 1.89
CA ARG A 56 -4.36 4.17 1.92
C ARG A 56 -3.29 4.08 2.99
N CYS A 57 -3.21 2.90 3.60
CA CYS A 57 -2.20 2.49 4.55
C CYS A 57 -1.51 1.24 4.02
N ALA A 58 -0.26 1.36 3.57
CA ALA A 58 0.53 0.24 3.09
C ALA A 58 1.23 -0.46 4.27
N ILE A 59 0.93 -1.75 4.46
CA ILE A 59 1.44 -2.60 5.53
C ILE A 59 2.26 -3.71 4.87
N PRO A 60 3.58 -3.80 5.11
CA PRO A 60 4.41 -4.84 4.51
C PRO A 60 3.95 -6.24 4.96
N PHE A 61 4.25 -7.25 4.16
CA PHE A 61 4.01 -8.65 4.55
C PHE A 61 4.83 -9.06 5.78
N ALA A 62 4.23 -9.91 6.62
CA ALA A 62 4.98 -10.61 7.65
C ALA A 62 6.10 -11.43 7.01
N SER A 63 7.28 -11.43 7.63
CA SER A 63 8.45 -12.11 7.09
C SER A 63 8.80 -13.33 7.92
N PHE A 64 9.05 -14.43 7.22
CA PHE A 64 9.66 -15.64 7.74
C PHE A 64 11.17 -15.42 7.85
N TYR A 65 11.79 -16.08 8.82
CA TYR A 65 13.22 -16.07 9.01
C TYR A 65 13.72 -17.51 8.93
N SER A 66 14.81 -17.73 8.20
CA SER A 66 15.48 -19.03 8.23
C SER A 66 15.89 -19.40 9.65
N ASN A 67 16.06 -20.69 9.92
CA ASN A 67 16.49 -21.23 11.22
C ASN A 67 17.78 -20.59 11.78
N ASN A 68 18.68 -20.13 10.89
CA ASN A 68 19.90 -19.40 11.23
C ASN A 68 19.75 -17.86 11.26
N GLY A 69 18.53 -17.33 11.07
CA GLY A 69 18.21 -15.90 11.10
C GLY A 69 18.74 -15.07 9.93
N ASN A 70 19.59 -15.64 9.06
CA ASN A 70 20.32 -14.89 8.03
C ASN A 70 19.48 -14.52 6.81
N THR A 71 18.34 -15.18 6.58
CA THR A 71 17.47 -14.90 5.44
C THR A 71 16.11 -14.44 5.91
N ARG A 72 15.70 -13.26 5.43
CA ARG A 72 14.35 -12.72 5.61
C ARG A 72 13.55 -12.93 4.33
N THR A 73 12.44 -13.66 4.43
CA THR A 73 11.56 -13.95 3.30
C THR A 73 10.15 -13.45 3.62
N PRO A 74 9.65 -12.42 2.93
CA PRO A 74 8.26 -11.99 3.06
C PRO A 74 7.29 -13.13 2.71
N ALA A 75 6.14 -13.14 3.36
CA ALA A 75 5.01 -13.97 2.94
C ALA A 75 4.60 -13.62 1.51
N ASN A 76 4.15 -14.63 0.77
CA ASN A 76 3.64 -14.47 -0.60
C ASN A 76 2.15 -14.87 -0.72
N GLU A 77 1.55 -15.35 0.36
CA GLU A 77 0.14 -15.68 0.46
C GLU A 77 -0.40 -15.15 1.80
N VAL A 78 -1.56 -14.49 1.76
CA VAL A 78 -2.23 -13.93 2.93
C VAL A 78 -3.70 -14.28 2.89
N SER A 79 -4.22 -14.81 3.99
CA SER A 79 -5.65 -15.02 4.21
C SER A 79 -6.14 -14.18 5.39
N LEU A 80 -7.32 -13.58 5.24
CA LEU A 80 -7.99 -12.84 6.31
C LEU A 80 -8.75 -13.81 7.20
N ARG A 81 -8.34 -13.89 8.47
CA ARG A 81 -9.06 -14.62 9.52
C ARG A 81 -10.17 -13.78 10.13
N ARG A 82 -10.01 -12.45 10.12
CA ARG A 82 -11.02 -11.47 10.54
C ARG A 82 -10.83 -10.22 9.71
N ALA A 83 -11.89 -9.79 9.02
CA ALA A 83 -11.90 -8.53 8.28
C ALA A 83 -11.92 -7.31 9.23
N PRO A 84 -11.41 -6.16 8.79
CA PRO A 84 -11.65 -4.88 9.46
C PRO A 84 -13.15 -4.55 9.51
N LYS A 85 -13.55 -3.66 10.43
CA LYS A 85 -14.94 -3.21 10.58
C LYS A 85 -15.24 -1.88 9.91
N SER A 86 -14.22 -1.05 9.67
CA SER A 86 -14.35 0.36 9.26
C SER A 86 -13.37 0.69 8.13
N GLY A 87 -13.07 -0.31 7.32
CA GLY A 87 -12.20 -0.19 6.16
C GLY A 87 -12.19 -1.47 5.35
N THR A 88 -11.37 -1.47 4.31
CA THR A 88 -11.21 -2.60 3.39
C THR A 88 -9.75 -2.98 3.24
N ILE A 89 -9.50 -4.25 2.90
CA ILE A 89 -8.17 -4.78 2.66
C ILE A 89 -8.04 -5.21 1.21
N THR A 90 -6.96 -4.80 0.56
CA THR A 90 -6.51 -5.33 -0.72
C THR A 90 -5.07 -5.82 -0.60
N LEU A 91 -4.66 -6.74 -1.48
CA LEU A 91 -3.28 -7.21 -1.55
C LEU A 91 -2.57 -6.52 -2.72
N SER A 92 -1.32 -6.12 -2.48
CA SER A 92 -0.40 -5.59 -3.48
C SER A 92 0.83 -6.49 -3.59
N SER A 93 1.73 -6.21 -4.53
CA SER A 93 2.98 -6.96 -4.66
C SER A 93 3.92 -6.80 -3.46
N SER A 94 3.79 -5.72 -2.67
CA SER A 94 4.68 -5.39 -1.56
C SER A 94 4.06 -5.60 -0.17
N GLY A 95 2.76 -5.85 -0.09
CA GLY A 95 2.07 -5.99 1.18
C GLY A 95 0.55 -5.89 1.11
N ILE A 96 -0.03 -5.67 2.29
CA ILE A 96 -1.44 -5.42 2.53
C ILE A 96 -1.69 -3.92 2.39
N VAL A 97 -2.77 -3.54 1.71
CA VAL A 97 -3.22 -2.15 1.65
C VAL A 97 -4.56 -2.04 2.38
N TYR A 98 -4.56 -1.31 3.49
CA TYR A 98 -5.77 -0.93 4.22
C TYR A 98 -6.29 0.40 3.69
N THR A 99 -7.59 0.47 3.43
CA THR A 99 -8.30 1.69 3.00
C THR A 99 -9.42 1.95 4.01
N PRO A 100 -9.35 2.99 4.85
CA PRO A 100 -10.43 3.30 5.79
C PRO A 100 -11.69 3.73 5.03
N GLU A 101 -12.85 3.54 5.66
CA GLU A 101 -14.09 4.16 5.20
C GLU A 101 -13.99 5.69 5.27
N ALA A 102 -14.67 6.38 4.35
CA ALA A 102 -14.63 7.83 4.29
C ALA A 102 -15.13 8.45 5.60
N GLY A 103 -14.35 9.37 6.17
CA GLY A 103 -14.67 10.03 7.44
C GLY A 103 -14.41 9.21 8.70
N PHE A 104 -13.95 7.95 8.59
CA PHE A 104 -13.61 7.14 9.75
C PHE A 104 -12.42 7.74 10.52
N THR A 105 -12.55 7.78 11.85
CA THR A 105 -11.49 8.13 12.81
C THR A 105 -11.60 7.16 13.98
N GLY A 106 -10.47 6.64 14.46
CA GLY A 106 -10.43 5.64 15.51
C GLY A 106 -9.58 4.43 15.15
N LYS A 107 -9.78 3.33 15.88
CA LYS A 107 -9.01 2.10 15.71
C LYS A 107 -9.81 1.06 14.95
N ASP A 108 -9.20 0.49 13.93
CA ASP A 108 -9.72 -0.69 13.25
C ASP A 108 -8.74 -1.85 13.36
N ARG A 109 -9.26 -3.08 13.37
CA ARG A 109 -8.45 -4.28 13.62
C ARG A 109 -8.89 -5.43 12.75
N PHE A 110 -7.90 -6.01 12.07
CA PHE A 110 -8.05 -7.22 11.26
C PHE A 110 -7.00 -8.26 11.64
N CYS A 111 -7.25 -9.52 11.32
CA CYS A 111 -6.34 -10.62 11.64
C CYS A 111 -6.02 -11.44 10.41
N THR A 112 -4.75 -11.83 10.26
CA THR A 112 -4.25 -12.55 9.08
C THR A 112 -3.55 -13.84 9.45
N ILE A 113 -3.56 -14.78 8.50
CA ILE A 113 -2.64 -15.91 8.45
C ILE A 113 -1.82 -15.73 7.17
N ASN A 114 -0.50 -15.69 7.31
CA ASN A 114 0.44 -15.47 6.23
C ASN A 114 1.26 -16.73 6.01
N ARG A 115 1.51 -17.08 4.74
CA ARG A 115 2.27 -18.27 4.33
C ARG A 115 3.37 -17.88 3.33
N SER A 116 4.34 -18.77 3.19
CA SER A 116 5.37 -18.67 2.17
C SER A 116 5.61 -20.03 1.53
N SER A 117 5.68 -20.05 0.20
CA SER A 117 6.11 -21.24 -0.56
C SER A 117 7.54 -21.71 -0.22
N LYS A 118 8.35 -20.87 0.42
CA LYS A 118 9.71 -21.22 0.89
C LYS A 118 9.74 -21.86 2.29
N PHE A 119 8.63 -21.78 3.03
CA PHE A 119 8.49 -22.25 4.41
C PHE A 119 7.20 -23.08 4.52
N GLU A 120 7.18 -24.23 3.84
CA GLU A 120 6.01 -25.09 3.78
C GLU A 120 5.62 -25.60 5.18
N GLY A 121 4.32 -25.60 5.48
CA GLY A 121 3.78 -26.00 6.79
C GLY A 121 3.93 -24.94 7.90
N GLU A 122 4.78 -23.93 7.72
CA GLU A 122 4.89 -22.82 8.66
C GLU A 122 3.86 -21.73 8.37
N THR A 123 3.37 -21.09 9.42
CA THR A 123 2.45 -19.95 9.28
C THR A 123 2.81 -18.84 10.24
N LEU A 124 2.59 -17.60 9.79
CA LEU A 124 2.69 -16.41 10.60
C LEU A 124 1.27 -15.86 10.81
N SER A 125 0.75 -15.90 12.03
CA SER A 125 -0.59 -15.39 12.31
C SER A 125 -0.62 -14.38 13.46
N GLY A 126 -1.58 -13.47 13.39
CA GLY A 126 -1.65 -12.33 14.29
C GLY A 126 -2.76 -11.38 13.89
N CYS A 127 -2.84 -10.27 14.60
CA CYS A 127 -3.76 -9.18 14.28
C CYS A 127 -3.01 -7.87 14.15
N ILE A 128 -3.50 -7.03 13.24
CA ILE A 128 -2.99 -5.70 12.97
C ILE A 128 -4.07 -4.70 13.38
N THR A 129 -3.67 -3.70 14.14
CA THR A 129 -4.51 -2.55 14.49
C THR A 129 -4.03 -1.33 13.72
N VAL A 130 -4.94 -0.67 13.01
CA VAL A 130 -4.69 0.61 12.34
C VAL A 130 -5.42 1.71 13.11
N THR A 131 -4.71 2.76 13.50
CA THR A 131 -5.29 3.94 14.15
C THR A 131 -5.36 5.08 13.14
N VAL A 132 -6.56 5.55 12.84
CA VAL A 132 -6.82 6.71 11.99
C VAL A 132 -7.06 7.92 12.89
N LYS A 133 -6.22 8.96 12.79
CA LYS A 133 -6.29 10.15 13.64
C LYS A 133 -5.68 11.38 12.96
#